data_AF-A0A6A5VBT3-F1
#
_entry.id   AF-A0A6A5VBT3-F1
#
_cell.length_a   1.000
_cell.length_b   1.000
_cell.length_c   1.000
_cell.angle_alpha   90.00
_cell.angle_beta   90.00
_cell.angle_gamma   90.00
#
_symmetry.space_group_name_H-M   'P 1'
#
loop_
_entity.id
_entity.type
_entity.pdbx_description
1 polymer ?
#
loop_
_entity_poly.entity_id
_entity_poly.type
_entity_poly.pdbx_seq_one_letter_code
_entity_poly.pdbx_strand_id
1 'polypeptide(L)'
;MKLAALLVALTTILPAFEAHWIFSVISVNSGARSNAWQYVRKLGPGPPPYSDPDPLVRGWPHQDVFSDEIRCGRGAFASAKTTEILLLQAGDEVSFFPQPNYEGDFDGRENVSAHVLEPLRTRGKARVVATNEVLGH
;
A
#
# COMPACT_ATOMS: atom_id res chain seq x y z
N MET A 1 -29.58 -32.63 -10.96
CA MET A 1 -28.50 -32.21 -11.87
C MET A 1 -28.16 -30.71 -11.81
N LYS A 2 -29.13 -29.80 -11.59
CA LYS A 2 -28.87 -28.34 -11.54
C LYS A 2 -28.02 -27.86 -10.34
N LEU A 3 -28.16 -28.49 -9.17
CA LEU A 3 -27.37 -28.17 -7.97
C LEU A 3 -25.88 -28.56 -8.07
N ALA A 4 -25.58 -29.68 -8.72
CA ALA A 4 -24.21 -30.15 -8.89
C ALA A 4 -23.40 -29.23 -9.81
N ALA A 5 -24.01 -28.73 -10.89
CA ALA A 5 -23.39 -27.75 -11.78
C ALA A 5 -23.13 -26.40 -11.08
N LEU A 6 -24.02 -25.98 -10.17
CA LEU A 6 -23.84 -24.75 -9.39
C LEU A 6 -22.68 -24.86 -8.39
N LEU A 7 -22.54 -26.02 -7.72
CA LEU A 7 -21.45 -26.27 -6.77
C LEU A 7 -20.08 -26.32 -7.46
N VAL A 8 -19.99 -26.95 -8.64
CA VAL A 8 -18.75 -26.97 -9.44
C VAL A 8 -18.39 -25.56 -9.93
N ALA A 9 -19.37 -24.78 -10.39
CA ALA A 9 -19.15 -23.39 -10.79
C ALA A 9 -18.69 -22.51 -9.60
N LEU A 10 -19.22 -22.73 -8.39
CA LEU A 10 -18.83 -21.97 -7.21
C LEU A 10 -17.40 -22.28 -6.76
N THR A 11 -16.95 -23.54 -6.90
CA THR A 11 -15.55 -23.91 -6.60
C THR A 11 -14.53 -23.34 -7.57
N THR A 12 -14.94 -23.01 -8.81
CA THR A 12 -14.06 -22.35 -9.79
C THR A 12 -13.96 -20.82 -9.59
N ILE A 13 -14.84 -20.22 -8.77
CA ILE A 13 -14.85 -18.77 -8.47
C ILE A 13 -14.21 -18.48 -7.11
N LEU A 14 -13.44 -19.42 -6.56
CA LEU A 14 -12.54 -19.14 -5.43
C LEU A 14 -11.11 -18.98 -5.95
N PRO A 15 -10.77 -17.94 -6.73
CA PRO A 15 -9.39 -17.49 -6.67
C PRO A 15 -9.18 -17.06 -5.22
N ALA A 16 -8.20 -17.67 -4.57
CA ALA A 16 -7.72 -17.21 -3.28
C ALA A 16 -7.27 -15.76 -3.48
N PHE A 17 -8.10 -14.80 -3.04
CA PHE A 17 -7.77 -13.39 -3.01
C PHE A 17 -6.74 -13.17 -1.89
N GLU A 18 -5.52 -13.62 -2.13
CA GLU A 18 -4.32 -13.29 -1.36
C GLU A 18 -3.83 -11.92 -1.84
N ALA A 19 -4.63 -10.89 -1.59
CA ALA A 19 -4.31 -9.51 -1.92
C ALA A 19 -3.54 -8.86 -0.75
N HIS A 20 -2.32 -9.36 -0.50
CA HIS A 20 -1.40 -8.70 0.42
C HIS A 20 -0.56 -7.69 -0.36
N TRP A 21 -0.88 -6.40 -0.18
CA TRP A 21 -0.21 -5.33 -0.89
C TRP A 21 0.47 -4.38 0.08
N ILE A 22 1.61 -3.86 -0.35
CA ILE A 22 2.25 -2.74 0.31
C ILE A 22 2.64 -1.73 -0.74
N PHE A 23 2.20 -0.49 -0.51
CA PHE A 23 2.62 0.64 -1.32
C PHE A 23 3.92 1.20 -0.76
N SER A 24 4.96 1.23 -1.58
CA SER A 24 6.28 1.74 -1.17
C SER A 24 6.83 2.79 -2.12
N VAL A 25 6.18 2.99 -3.26
CA VAL A 25 6.61 3.91 -4.32
C VAL A 25 5.53 4.96 -4.53
N ILE A 26 5.96 6.21 -4.75
CA ILE A 26 5.07 7.35 -5.00
C ILE A 26 5.40 7.96 -6.37
N SER A 27 4.37 8.45 -7.07
CA SER A 27 4.50 9.44 -8.16
C SER A 27 3.63 10.65 -7.84
N VAL A 28 4.05 11.83 -8.30
CA VAL A 28 3.31 13.09 -8.15
C VAL A 28 2.99 13.63 -9.54
N ASN A 29 1.73 13.98 -9.79
CA ASN A 29 1.25 14.53 -11.07
C ASN A 29 1.70 13.69 -12.28
N SER A 30 1.59 12.37 -12.16
CA SER A 30 2.04 11.39 -13.16
C SER A 30 3.54 11.49 -13.54
N GLY A 31 4.36 12.09 -12.69
CA GLY A 31 5.81 12.20 -12.87
C GLY A 31 6.57 10.89 -12.63
N ALA A 32 7.89 11.00 -12.53
CA ALA A 32 8.76 9.86 -12.26
C ALA A 32 8.41 9.18 -10.92
N ARG A 33 8.45 7.84 -10.91
CA ARG A 33 8.30 7.05 -9.68
C ARG A 33 9.49 7.26 -8.75
N SER A 34 9.22 7.40 -7.46
CA SER A 34 10.26 7.43 -6.43
C SER A 34 10.97 6.10 -6.29
N ASN A 35 12.09 6.10 -5.57
CA ASN A 35 12.64 4.84 -5.06
C ASN A 35 11.68 4.22 -4.03
N ALA A 36 11.71 2.89 -3.89
CA ALA A 36 10.92 2.20 -2.88
C ALA A 36 11.32 2.67 -1.48
N TRP A 37 10.33 2.96 -0.64
CA TRP A 37 10.48 3.42 0.75
C TRP A 37 11.16 4.79 0.93
N GLN A 38 11.35 5.55 -0.15
CA GLN A 38 11.94 6.89 -0.09
C GLN A 38 11.04 7.83 0.73
N TYR A 39 9.76 7.89 0.36
CA TYR A 39 8.77 8.80 0.96
C TYR A 39 7.69 8.06 1.78
N VAL A 40 7.76 6.73 1.84
CA VAL A 40 6.86 5.88 2.64
C VAL A 40 7.68 5.20 3.73
N ARG A 41 7.14 5.14 4.95
CA ARG A 41 7.82 4.48 6.07
C ARG A 41 7.91 2.98 5.84
N LYS A 42 9.14 2.45 5.92
CA LYS A 42 9.39 1.02 5.82
C LYS A 42 8.70 0.27 6.96
N LEU A 43 7.92 -0.75 6.63
CA LEU A 43 7.27 -1.61 7.62
C LEU A 43 8.27 -2.62 8.20
N GLY A 44 8.11 -3.01 9.45
CA GLY A 44 8.87 -4.10 10.07
C GLY A 44 8.56 -5.47 9.46
N PRO A 45 9.35 -6.51 9.77
CA PRO A 45 9.07 -7.88 9.32
C PRO A 45 7.76 -8.40 9.91
N GLY A 46 7.15 -9.39 9.24
CA GLY A 46 5.95 -10.07 9.71
C GLY A 46 6.11 -10.77 11.07
N PRO A 47 5.02 -11.33 11.63
CA PRO A 47 5.11 -12.09 12.87
C PRO A 47 6.07 -13.29 12.74
N PRO A 48 6.68 -13.77 13.84
CA PRO A 48 7.51 -14.98 13.80
C PRO A 48 6.78 -16.18 13.17
N PRO A 49 7.47 -17.08 12.44
CA PRO A 49 8.92 -17.18 12.30
C PRO A 49 9.53 -16.31 11.18
N TYR A 50 8.76 -15.41 10.57
CA TYR A 50 9.21 -14.63 9.43
C TYR A 50 10.26 -13.60 9.85
N SER A 51 11.49 -13.74 9.33
CA SER A 51 12.57 -12.77 9.47
C SER A 51 12.90 -12.11 8.14
N ASP A 52 13.23 -10.82 8.16
CA ASP A 52 13.77 -10.05 7.02
C ASP A 52 14.94 -10.84 6.37
N PRO A 53 15.00 -11.03 5.03
CA PRO A 53 14.84 -9.96 4.04
C PRO A 53 13.61 -10.04 3.12
N ASP A 54 12.71 -11.02 3.31
CA ASP A 54 11.62 -11.26 2.36
C ASP A 54 10.64 -10.04 2.31
N PRO A 55 10.48 -9.37 1.15
CA PRO A 55 9.54 -8.27 1.03
C PRO A 55 8.08 -8.70 1.25
N LEU A 56 7.75 -9.97 1.00
CA LEU A 56 6.40 -10.53 1.20
C LEU A 56 5.98 -10.47 2.68
N VAL A 57 6.93 -10.67 3.60
CA VAL A 57 6.59 -10.72 5.03
C VAL A 57 6.21 -9.35 5.61
N ARG A 58 6.54 -8.26 4.92
CA ARG A 58 6.10 -6.91 5.30
C ARG A 58 4.63 -6.66 4.94
N GLY A 59 4.05 -7.45 4.02
CA GLY A 59 2.69 -7.31 3.52
C GLY A 59 1.63 -7.93 4.43
N TRP A 60 2.08 -8.61 5.49
CA TRP A 60 1.17 -9.25 6.42
C TRP A 60 0.31 -8.23 7.16
N PRO A 61 -1.01 -8.45 7.22
CA PRO A 61 -1.91 -7.53 7.87
C PRO A 61 -1.61 -7.46 9.36
N HIS A 62 -1.71 -6.26 9.91
CA HIS A 62 -1.66 -6.08 11.35
C HIS A 62 -3.03 -6.43 11.94
N GLN A 63 -3.12 -7.55 12.64
CA GLN A 63 -4.40 -8.10 13.12
C GLN A 63 -4.84 -7.51 14.47
N ASP A 64 -3.94 -6.90 15.23
CA ASP A 64 -4.28 -6.26 16.51
C ASP A 64 -4.73 -4.81 16.29
N VAL A 65 -6.05 -4.61 16.30
CA VAL A 65 -6.69 -3.30 16.12
C VAL A 65 -6.50 -2.36 17.30
N PHE A 66 -6.07 -2.85 18.47
CA PHE A 66 -5.82 -2.02 19.65
C PHE A 66 -4.36 -1.59 19.77
N SER A 67 -3.48 -2.14 18.94
CA SER A 67 -2.08 -1.76 18.87
C SER A 67 -1.90 -0.36 18.29
N ASP A 68 -0.93 0.39 18.82
CA ASP A 68 -0.51 1.68 18.25
C ASP A 68 0.00 1.55 16.79
N GLU A 69 0.41 0.35 16.39
CA GLU A 69 0.90 0.06 15.05
C GLU A 69 -0.22 0.02 13.99
N ILE A 70 -1.50 -0.06 14.38
CA ILE A 70 -2.64 -0.09 13.43
C ILE A 70 -2.71 1.17 12.55
N ARG A 71 -2.12 2.28 13.01
CA ARG A 71 -2.20 3.59 12.33
C ARG A 71 -1.28 3.71 11.12
N CYS A 72 -0.07 3.14 11.22
CA CYS A 72 0.99 3.34 10.22
C CYS A 72 1.65 2.03 9.78
N GLY A 73 1.20 0.89 10.31
CA GLY A 73 1.80 -0.40 10.12
C GLY A 73 2.91 -0.71 11.12
N ARG A 74 3.19 -2.00 11.24
CA ARG A 74 4.20 -2.58 12.13
C ARG A 74 5.57 -1.95 11.93
N GLY A 75 6.24 -1.55 13.00
CA GLY A 75 7.61 -1.01 12.95
C GLY A 75 7.79 0.32 12.21
N ALA A 76 6.75 0.89 11.60
CA ALA A 76 6.84 2.08 10.77
C ALA A 76 7.39 3.30 11.52
N PHE A 77 7.15 3.38 12.84
CA PHE A 77 7.65 4.47 13.67
C PHE A 77 9.19 4.46 13.76
N ALA A 78 9.83 3.29 13.79
CA ALA A 78 11.28 3.19 13.81
C ALA A 78 11.91 3.74 12.53
N SER A 79 11.26 3.52 11.38
CA SER A 79 11.70 4.03 10.07
C SER A 79 11.44 5.52 9.86
N ALA A 80 10.68 6.19 10.73
CA ALA A 80 10.39 7.61 10.60
C ALA A 80 11.65 8.51 10.59
N LYS A 81 12.77 8.03 11.16
CA LYS A 81 14.05 8.74 11.18
C LYS A 81 14.80 8.72 9.85
N THR A 82 14.51 7.74 8.99
CA THR A 82 15.21 7.52 7.73
C THR A 82 14.32 7.75 6.51
N THR A 83 13.00 7.90 6.70
CA THR A 83 12.07 8.24 5.62
C THR A 83 12.18 9.71 5.26
N GLU A 84 12.34 10.01 3.97
CA GLU A 84 12.41 11.37 3.44
C GLU A 84 11.04 12.04 3.43
N ILE A 85 11.04 13.37 3.44
CA ILE A 85 9.81 14.18 3.40
C ILE A 85 9.57 14.64 1.97
N LEU A 86 8.43 14.25 1.41
CA LEU A 86 7.93 14.76 0.14
C LEU A 86 7.13 16.05 0.37
N LEU A 87 7.54 17.15 -0.26
CA LEU A 87 6.80 18.41 -0.26
C LEU A 87 5.82 18.42 -1.43
N LEU A 88 4.56 18.69 -1.13
CA LEU A 88 3.46 18.70 -2.10
C LEU A 88 2.72 20.03 -2.01
N GLN A 89 2.15 20.45 -3.13
CA GLN A 89 1.24 21.58 -3.20
C GLN A 89 -0.21 21.10 -3.13
N ALA A 90 -1.10 21.97 -2.65
CA ALA A 90 -2.52 21.69 -2.72
C ALA A 90 -2.95 21.61 -4.19
N GLY A 91 -3.74 20.59 -4.53
CA GLY A 91 -4.11 20.26 -5.91
C GLY A 91 -3.23 19.20 -6.57
N ASP A 92 -2.05 18.88 -6.01
CA ASP A 92 -1.23 17.79 -6.55
C ASP A 92 -1.99 16.45 -6.49
N GLU A 93 -1.80 15.62 -7.51
CA GLU A 93 -2.18 14.21 -7.50
C GLU A 93 -1.01 13.36 -7.02
N VAL A 94 -1.26 12.47 -6.08
CA VAL A 94 -0.28 11.52 -5.54
C VAL A 94 -0.74 10.10 -5.85
N SER A 95 0.05 9.36 -6.61
CA SER A 95 -0.19 7.95 -6.93
C SER A 95 0.73 7.06 -6.11
N PHE A 96 0.16 6.03 -5.50
CA PHE A 96 0.85 5.01 -4.71
C PHE A 96 0.96 3.72 -5.51
N PHE A 97 2.17 3.16 -5.59
CA PHE A 97 2.46 1.94 -6.31
C PHE A 97 2.99 0.84 -5.36
N PRO A 98 2.68 -0.44 -5.66
CA PRO A 98 3.20 -1.55 -4.90
C PRO A 98 4.73 -1.62 -4.96
N GLN A 99 5.33 -2.35 -4.02
CA GLN A 99 6.77 -2.56 -4.01
C GLN A 99 7.25 -3.26 -5.30
N PRO A 100 8.23 -2.69 -6.02
CA PRO A 100 8.84 -3.38 -7.15
C PRO A 100 9.53 -4.66 -6.65
N ASN A 101 9.33 -5.77 -7.38
CA ASN A 101 9.81 -7.13 -7.07
C ASN A 101 8.98 -7.93 -6.04
N TYR A 102 7.70 -7.59 -5.84
CA TYR A 102 6.76 -8.57 -5.28
C TYR A 102 6.58 -9.71 -6.31
N GLU A 103 6.73 -10.97 -5.90
CA GLU A 103 6.48 -12.17 -6.72
C GLU A 103 4.98 -12.28 -7.02
N GLY A 104 4.54 -11.42 -7.92
CA GLY A 104 3.20 -11.26 -8.39
C GLY A 104 3.34 -10.19 -9.44
N ASP A 105 3.30 -10.61 -10.70
CA ASP A 105 3.54 -9.81 -11.90
C ASP A 105 2.62 -8.57 -11.92
N PHE A 106 3.01 -7.52 -11.20
CA PHE A 106 2.37 -6.23 -11.26
C PHE A 106 2.97 -5.53 -12.49
N ASP A 107 2.18 -5.46 -13.57
CA ASP A 107 2.53 -4.72 -14.80
C ASP A 107 2.69 -3.20 -14.59
N GLY A 108 2.60 -2.74 -13.34
CA GLY A 108 2.73 -1.37 -12.91
C GLY A 108 1.49 -0.52 -13.16
N ARG A 109 0.36 -1.10 -13.57
CA ARG A 109 -0.90 -0.38 -13.78
C ARG A 109 -1.79 -0.29 -12.54
N GLU A 110 -1.55 -1.12 -11.52
CA GLU A 110 -2.28 -1.02 -10.26
C GLU A 110 -1.68 0.08 -9.38
N ASN A 111 -2.42 1.17 -9.24
CA ASN A 111 -2.09 2.27 -8.33
C ASN A 111 -3.34 2.78 -7.62
N VAL A 112 -3.11 3.36 -6.44
CA VAL A 112 -4.14 4.15 -5.75
C VAL A 112 -3.72 5.61 -5.89
N SER A 113 -4.59 6.45 -6.48
CA SER A 113 -4.35 7.89 -6.59
C SER A 113 -5.14 8.67 -5.55
N ALA A 114 -4.59 9.80 -5.12
CA ALA A 114 -5.14 10.66 -4.09
C ALA A 114 -4.90 12.12 -4.45
N HIS A 115 -5.90 12.98 -4.29
CA HIS A 115 -5.71 14.43 -4.43
C HIS A 115 -5.32 15.07 -3.10
N VAL A 116 -4.39 16.03 -3.16
CA VAL A 116 -4.02 16.84 -2.01
C VAL A 116 -5.04 17.96 -1.83
N LEU A 117 -6.03 17.72 -0.95
CA LEU A 117 -7.20 18.59 -0.83
C LEU A 117 -6.93 19.92 -0.10
N GLU A 118 -6.04 19.96 0.90
CA GLU A 118 -5.76 21.18 1.65
C GLU A 118 -4.29 21.28 2.14
N PRO A 119 -3.70 22.49 2.16
CA PRO A 119 -2.49 22.75 2.93
C PRO A 119 -2.85 22.77 4.42
N LEU A 120 -2.20 21.96 5.28
CA LEU A 120 -2.45 22.07 6.72
C LEU A 120 -2.00 23.44 7.18
N ARG A 121 -2.94 24.21 7.75
CA ARG A 121 -2.75 25.56 8.32
C ARG A 121 -1.67 25.65 9.41
N THR A 122 -1.13 24.52 9.85
CA THR A 122 -0.02 24.47 10.80
C THR A 122 1.21 23.84 10.15
N ARG A 123 2.13 24.72 9.70
CA ARG A 123 3.52 24.38 9.32
C ARG A 123 3.73 23.59 8.02
N GLY A 124 3.04 23.96 6.93
CA GLY A 124 3.48 23.59 5.57
C GLY A 124 3.52 22.09 5.28
N LYS A 125 2.70 21.29 5.97
CA LYS A 125 2.52 19.85 5.71
C LYS A 125 1.17 19.67 5.03
N ALA A 126 1.10 18.92 3.95
CA ALA A 126 -0.17 18.61 3.33
C ALA A 126 -0.71 17.28 3.88
N ARG A 127 -2.04 17.15 3.98
CA ARG A 127 -2.69 15.87 4.28
C ARG A 127 -3.11 15.23 2.97
N VAL A 128 -2.55 14.08 2.64
CA VAL A 128 -3.03 13.26 1.53
C VAL A 128 -4.30 12.55 2.00
N VAL A 129 -5.43 12.77 1.32
CA VAL A 129 -6.66 12.01 1.52
C VAL A 129 -6.76 11.04 0.35
N ALA A 130 -6.39 9.79 0.56
CA ALA A 130 -6.51 8.76 -0.46
C ALA A 130 -7.96 8.30 -0.59
N THR A 131 -8.55 8.49 -1.75
CA THR A 131 -9.80 7.85 -2.16
C THR A 131 -9.44 6.62 -2.97
N ASN A 132 -9.86 5.45 -2.50
CA ASN A 132 -9.56 4.19 -3.15
C ASN A 132 -10.48 4.02 -4.38
N GLU A 133 -10.10 4.60 -5.52
CA GLU A 133 -10.69 4.21 -6.81
C GLU A 133 -9.81 3.14 -7.43
N VAL A 134 -10.12 1.89 -7.11
CA VAL A 134 -9.61 0.74 -7.89
C VAL A 134 -10.33 0.82 -9.23
N LEU A 135 -9.70 1.46 -10.22
CA LEU A 135 -10.15 1.41 -11.61
C LEU A 135 -9.90 -0.01 -12.12
N GLY A 136 -10.87 -0.90 -11.86
CA GLY A 136 -10.94 -2.21 -12.48
C GLY A 136 -11.06 -2.05 -13.99
N HIS A 137 -10.07 -2.55 -14.71
CA HIS A 137 -10.16 -2.81 -16.15
C HIS A 137 -10.36 -4.30 -16.39
#